data_AF-A0A925YTN4-F1
#
_entry.id   AF-A0A925YTN4-F1
#
_cell.length_a   1.000
_cell.length_b   1.000
_cell.length_c   1.000
_cell.angle_alpha   90.00
_cell.angle_beta   90.00
_cell.angle_gamma   90.00
#
_symmetry.space_group_name_H-M   'P 1'
#
loop_
_entity.id
_entity.type
_entity.pdbx_description
1 polymer ?
#
loop_
_entity_poly.entity_id
_entity_poly.type
_entity_poly.pdbx_seq_one_letter_code
_entity_poly.pdbx_strand_id
1 'polypeptide(L)' 'MSATAIPNVLAERYASPLIKDIWSPTGRITIERDYWIAVMKAQRDLG' A
#
# COMPACT_ATOMS: atom_id res chain seq x y z
N MET A 1 6.90 -12.94 -8.13
CA MET A 1 5.57 -12.50 -7.67
C MET A 1 4.97 -11.68 -8.81
N SER A 2 3.92 -12.19 -9.46
CA SER A 2 3.26 -11.44 -10.53
C SER A 2 2.48 -10.29 -9.92
N ALA A 3 2.90 -9.05 -10.19
CA ALA A 3 2.13 -7.87 -9.83
C ALA A 3 0.77 -7.95 -10.53
N THR A 4 -0.32 -7.96 -9.74
CA THR A 4 -1.67 -7.82 -10.29
C THR A 4 -1.71 -6.54 -11.12
N ALA A 5 -1.94 -6.68 -12.43
CA ALA A 5 -1.92 -5.55 -13.35
C ALA A 5 -2.94 -4.50 -12.88
N ILE A 6 -2.49 -3.26 -12.69
CA ILE A 6 -3.36 -2.12 -12.42
C ILE A 6 -3.83 -1.63 -13.79
N PRO A 7 -5.12 -1.79 -14.17
CA PRO A 7 -5.60 -1.44 -15.51
C PRO A 7 -5.74 0.09 -15.63
N ASN A 8 -4.60 0.76 -15.81
CA ASN A 8 -4.49 2.21 -15.86
C ASN A 8 -3.29 2.60 -16.73
N VAL A 9 -3.54 3.42 -17.76
CA VAL A 9 -2.50 3.81 -18.74
C VAL A 9 -1.30 4.51 -18.12
N LEU A 10 -1.51 5.28 -17.04
CA LEU A 10 -0.41 5.93 -16.32
C LEU A 10 0.41 4.91 -15.55
N ALA A 11 -0.26 3.96 -14.89
CA ALA A 11 0.41 2.86 -14.19
C ALA A 11 1.23 1.98 -15.15
N GLU A 12 0.68 1.67 -16.32
CA GLU A 12 1.32 0.79 -17.30
C GLU A 12 2.53 1.43 -17.98
N ARG A 13 2.45 2.72 -18.35
CA ARG A 13 3.43 3.36 -19.24
C ARG A 13 4.39 4.31 -18.57
N TYR A 14 3.98 4.95 -17.49
CA TYR A 14 4.71 6.10 -16.94
C TYR A 14 5.08 5.94 -15.47
N ALA A 15 4.37 5.08 -14.71
CA ALA A 15 4.65 4.87 -13.31
C ALA A 15 5.87 3.97 -13.09
N SER A 16 6.74 4.39 -12.17
CA SER A 16 7.83 3.55 -11.68
C SER A 16 7.27 2.32 -10.94
N PRO A 17 8.07 1.24 -10.83
CA PRO A 17 7.67 0.06 -10.05
C PRO A 17 7.24 0.42 -8.61
N LEU A 18 7.98 1.31 -7.95
CA LEU A 18 7.66 1.74 -6.58
C LEU A 18 6.29 2.42 -6.46
N ILE A 19 5.94 3.28 -7.43
CA ILE A 19 4.62 3.92 -7.46
C ILE A 19 3.52 2.88 -7.68
N LYS A 20 3.73 1.92 -8.58
CA LYS A 20 2.78 0.82 -8.76
C LYS A 20 2.61 -0.02 -7.50
N ASP A 21 3.69 -0.29 -6.78
CA ASP A 21 3.63 -1.09 -5.56
C ASP A 21 2.80 -0.40 -4.48
N ILE A 22 3.03 0.90 -4.23
CA ILE A 22 2.27 1.72 -3.27
C ILE A 22 0.77 1.74 -3.61
N TRP A 23 0.43 1.97 -4.88
CA TRP A 23 -0.95 2.15 -5.34
C TRP A 23 -1.63 0.86 -5.82
N SER A 24 -0.96 -0.28 -5.69
CA SER A 24 -1.57 -1.58 -5.99
C SER A 24 -2.65 -1.93 -4.96
N PRO A 25 -3.60 -2.83 -5.30
CA PRO A 25 -4.56 -3.35 -4.34
C PRO A 25 -3.89 -3.91 -3.08
N THR A 26 -2.75 -4.59 -3.23
CA THR A 26 -1.97 -5.13 -2.10
C THR A 26 -1.28 -4.01 -1.31
N GLY A 27 -0.64 -3.05 -1.98
CA GLY A 27 0.03 -1.91 -1.34
C GLY A 27 -0.91 -1.10 -0.46
N ARG A 28 -2.13 -0.86 -0.96
CA ARG A 28 -3.20 -0.22 -0.18
C ARG A 28 -3.51 -0.96 1.12
N ILE A 29 -3.75 -2.28 1.05
CA ILE A 29 -4.07 -3.09 2.24
C ILE A 29 -2.90 -3.12 3.23
N THR A 30 -1.67 -3.17 2.74
CA THR A 30 -0.47 -3.11 3.59
C THR A 30 -0.41 -1.79 4.35
N ILE A 31 -0.56 -0.66 3.67
CA ILE A 31 -0.56 0.68 4.31
C ILE A 31 -1.71 0.81 5.33
N GLU A 32 -2.91 0.34 4.99
CA GLU A 32 -4.05 0.34 5.92
C GLU A 32 -3.75 -0.47 7.18
N ARG A 33 -3.12 -1.65 7.06
CA ARG A 33 -2.73 -2.49 8.19
C ARG A 33 -1.61 -1.87 9.02
N ASP A 34 -0.60 -1.29 8.37
CA ASP A 34 0.50 -0.60 9.04
C ASP A 34 -0.03 0.57 9.86
N TYR A 35 -0.98 1.32 9.31
CA TYR A 35 -1.69 2.38 10.03
C TYR A 35 -2.43 1.83 11.27
N TRP A 36 -3.21 0.76 11.12
CA TRP A 36 -3.89 0.14 12.26
C TRP A 36 -2.91 -0.37 13.33
N ILE A 37 -1.77 -0.95 12.92
CA ILE A 37 -0.72 -1.36 13.85
C ILE A 37 -0.15 -0.15 14.58
N ALA A 38 0.10 0.97 13.88
CA ALA A 38 0.56 2.20 14.50
C ALA A 38 -0.45 2.73 15.52
N VAL A 39 -1.75 2.71 15.19
CA VAL A 39 -2.83 3.08 16.11
C VAL A 39 -2.86 2.16 17.33
N MET A 40 -2.82 0.84 17.16
CA MET A 40 -2.82 -0.11 18.28
C MET A 40 -1.59 0.02 19.18
N LYS A 41 -0.42 0.32 18.61
CA LYS A 41 0.79 0.65 19.37
C LYS A 41 0.58 1.92 20.20
N ALA A 42 0.11 2.98 19.57
CA ALA A 42 -0.15 4.26 20.26
C ALA A 42 -1.21 4.13 21.36
N GLN A 43 -2.28 3.36 21.12
CA GLN A 43 -3.29 3.05 22.15
C GLN A 43 -2.66 2.35 23.36
N ARG A 44 -1.90 1.27 23.13
CA ARG A 44 -1.19 0.54 24.20
C ARG A 44 -0.23 1.44 24.98
N ASP A 45 0.45 2.37 24.31
CA ASP A 45 1.40 3.28 24.94
C ASP A 45 0.69 4.35 25.81
N LEU A 46 -0.63 4.57 25.60
CA LEU A 46 -1.47 5.52 26.37
C LEU A 46 -2.31 4.86 27.49
N GLY A 47 -2.37 3.53 27.55
CA GLY A 47 -3.09 2.75 28.58
C GLY A 47 -4.43 2.20 28.12
#